data_AF-A0A550HEA5-F1
#
_entry.id   AF-A0A550HEA5-F1
#
_cell.length_a   1.000
_cell.length_b   1.000
_cell.length_c   1.000
_cell.angle_alpha   90.00
_cell.angle_beta   90.00
_cell.angle_gamma   90.00
#
_symmetry.space_group_name_H-M   'P 1'
#
loop_
_entity.id
_entity.type
_entity.pdbx_description
1 polymer ?
#
loop_
_entity_poly.entity_id
_entity_poly.type
_entity_poly.pdbx_seq_one_letter_code
_entity_poly.pdbx_strand_id
1 'polypeptide(L)'
;MVLDAGRAAAARRRRADSERCRQRVLDVLATMRRSRTPLSDAEITRRAEVNPQYLQRHRDPKAEAEAVRAHLAGDQPWAAAAASARKEAALEVENRMLLEQNTVLHRDLEEVRAQLRVLRVQELGGRARDGLGLPAARDAEMAEVRRQRDAALATSRRAETDLAALRNVNQRLMVENSKLPEASARHTSAG
;
A
#
# COMPACT_ATOMS: atom_id res chain seq x y z
N MET A 1 -17.49 -87.99 -40.30
CA MET A 1 -17.63 -86.66 -40.95
C MET A 1 -18.27 -85.59 -40.06
N VAL A 2 -19.33 -85.88 -39.27
CA VAL A 2 -19.99 -84.85 -38.43
C VAL A 2 -19.11 -84.30 -37.28
N LEU A 3 -18.27 -85.14 -36.67
CA LEU A 3 -17.37 -84.73 -35.57
C LEU A 3 -16.22 -83.82 -36.03
N ASP A 4 -15.73 -83.99 -37.26
CA ASP A 4 -14.66 -83.15 -37.83
C ASP A 4 -15.18 -81.76 -38.20
N ALA A 5 -16.42 -81.69 -38.71
CA ALA A 5 -17.10 -80.42 -38.95
C ALA A 5 -17.32 -79.63 -37.65
N GLY A 6 -17.69 -80.32 -36.56
CA GLY A 6 -17.82 -79.71 -35.23
C GLY A 6 -16.51 -79.16 -34.67
N ARG A 7 -15.40 -79.92 -34.81
CA ARG A 7 -14.06 -79.46 -34.40
C ARG A 7 -13.59 -78.25 -35.21
N ALA A 8 -13.80 -78.26 -36.53
CA ALA A 8 -13.44 -77.15 -37.41
C ALA A 8 -14.25 -75.88 -37.08
N ALA A 9 -15.56 -76.02 -36.80
CA ALA A 9 -16.41 -74.91 -36.40
C ALA A 9 -15.99 -74.30 -35.05
N ALA A 10 -15.65 -75.14 -34.06
CA ALA A 10 -15.14 -74.68 -32.76
C ALA A 10 -13.80 -73.94 -32.89
N ALA A 11 -12.89 -74.44 -33.73
CA ALA A 11 -11.61 -73.77 -33.99
C ALA A 11 -11.79 -72.41 -34.67
N ARG A 12 -12.72 -72.29 -35.64
CA ARG A 12 -13.06 -71.02 -36.30
C ARG A 12 -13.62 -69.99 -35.31
N ARG A 13 -14.55 -70.40 -34.43
CA ARG A 13 -15.11 -69.51 -33.40
C ARG A 13 -14.03 -68.96 -32.46
N ARG A 14 -13.13 -69.82 -31.96
CA ARG A 14 -12.02 -69.39 -31.08
C ARG A 14 -11.05 -68.41 -31.74
N ARG A 15 -10.79 -68.56 -33.04
CA ARG A 15 -9.96 -67.61 -33.81
C ARG A 15 -10.66 -66.27 -33.96
N ALA A 16 -11.94 -66.28 -34.36
CA ALA A 16 -12.74 -65.07 -34.49
C ALA A 16 -12.90 -64.31 -33.16
N ASP A 17 -13.00 -65.01 -32.04
CA ASP A 17 -13.08 -64.37 -30.72
C ASP A 17 -11.74 -63.76 -30.30
N SER A 18 -10.61 -64.42 -30.60
CA SER A 18 -9.27 -63.87 -30.38
C SER A 18 -9.03 -62.61 -31.21
N GLU A 19 -9.46 -62.60 -32.47
CA GLU A 19 -9.36 -61.46 -33.38
C GLU A 19 -10.23 -60.29 -32.90
N ARG A 20 -11.47 -60.57 -32.44
CA ARG A 20 -12.34 -59.55 -31.85
C ARG A 20 -11.73 -58.92 -30.60
N CYS A 21 -11.15 -59.73 -29.70
CA CYS A 21 -10.44 -59.22 -28.53
C CYS A 21 -9.24 -58.33 -28.93
N ARG A 22 -8.48 -58.75 -29.95
CA ARG A 22 -7.36 -57.94 -30.48
C ARG A 22 -7.85 -56.60 -31.03
N GLN A 23 -8.91 -56.62 -31.84
CA GLN A 23 -9.45 -55.40 -32.46
C GLN A 23 -9.91 -54.39 -31.41
N ARG A 24 -10.63 -54.83 -30.36
CA ARG A 24 -11.04 -53.92 -29.27
C ARG A 24 -9.86 -53.24 -28.57
N VAL A 25 -8.76 -53.97 -28.36
CA VAL A 25 -7.54 -53.37 -27.80
C VAL A 25 -6.94 -52.34 -28.76
N LEU A 26 -6.85 -52.65 -30.06
CA LEU A 26 -6.35 -51.70 -31.06
C LEU A 26 -7.23 -50.44 -31.16
N ASP A 27 -8.55 -50.57 -31.05
CA ASP A 27 -9.47 -49.43 -31.06
C ASP A 27 -9.25 -48.51 -29.85
N VAL A 28 -8.97 -49.09 -28.68
CA VAL A 28 -8.59 -48.33 -27.48
C VAL A 28 -7.24 -47.63 -27.68
N LEU A 29 -6.25 -48.30 -28.27
CA LEU A 29 -4.94 -47.68 -28.58
C LEU A 29 -5.06 -46.55 -29.62
N ALA A 30 -5.91 -46.71 -30.63
CA ALA A 30 -6.20 -45.65 -31.61
C ALA A 30 -6.89 -44.44 -30.93
N THR A 31 -7.77 -44.69 -29.97
CA THR A 31 -8.39 -43.63 -29.17
C THR A 31 -7.37 -42.94 -28.27
N MET A 32 -6.44 -43.70 -27.68
CA MET A 32 -5.30 -43.20 -26.90
C MET A 32 -4.42 -42.24 -27.73
N ARG A 33 -4.14 -42.59 -28.99
CA ARG A 33 -3.42 -41.73 -29.94
C ARG A 33 -4.19 -40.43 -30.22
N ARG A 34 -5.49 -40.51 -30.50
CA ARG A 34 -6.34 -39.35 -30.83
C ARG A 34 -6.52 -38.39 -29.66
N SER A 35 -6.76 -38.91 -28.45
CA SER A 35 -6.96 -38.08 -27.26
C SER A 35 -5.65 -37.60 -26.63
N ARG A 36 -4.51 -38.10 -27.10
CA ARG A 36 -3.17 -37.86 -26.55
C ARG A 36 -3.07 -38.13 -25.04
N THR A 37 -3.87 -39.05 -24.53
CA THR A 37 -3.91 -39.38 -23.09
C THR A 37 -3.25 -40.73 -22.87
N PRO A 38 -2.10 -40.83 -22.20
CA PRO A 38 -1.48 -42.12 -21.93
C PRO A 38 -2.35 -42.93 -20.95
N LEU A 39 -2.69 -44.17 -21.33
CA LEU A 39 -3.44 -45.10 -20.47
C LEU A 39 -2.50 -46.19 -19.93
N SER A 40 -2.80 -46.70 -18.74
CA SER A 40 -2.13 -47.87 -18.18
C SER A 40 -2.65 -49.16 -18.81
N ASP A 41 -1.86 -50.24 -18.74
CA ASP A 41 -2.26 -51.56 -19.25
C ASP A 41 -3.59 -52.06 -18.62
N ALA A 42 -3.80 -51.79 -17.33
CA ALA A 42 -5.06 -52.10 -16.63
C ALA A 42 -6.25 -51.30 -17.18
N GLU A 43 -6.01 -50.06 -17.56
CA GLU A 43 -7.04 -49.19 -18.13
C GLU A 43 -7.38 -49.57 -19.57
N ILE A 44 -6.36 -49.95 -20.36
CA ILE A 44 -6.54 -50.44 -21.72
C ILE A 44 -7.38 -51.72 -21.72
N THR A 45 -7.03 -52.68 -20.87
CA THR A 45 -7.77 -53.96 -20.76
C THR A 45 -9.20 -53.75 -20.26
N ARG A 46 -9.40 -52.85 -19.29
CA ARG A 46 -10.74 -52.47 -18.81
C ARG A 46 -11.61 -51.85 -19.91
N ARG A 47 -11.08 -50.88 -20.66
CA ARG A 47 -11.83 -50.19 -21.74
C ARG A 47 -12.06 -51.08 -22.97
N ALA A 48 -11.17 -52.04 -23.22
CA ALA A 48 -11.30 -52.99 -24.32
C ALA A 48 -12.19 -54.19 -23.97
N GLU A 49 -12.70 -54.28 -22.73
CA GLU A 49 -13.51 -55.39 -22.22
C GLU A 49 -12.82 -56.75 -22.48
N VAL A 50 -11.53 -56.83 -22.12
CA VAL A 50 -10.72 -58.05 -22.21
C VAL A 50 -10.20 -58.44 -20.84
N ASN A 51 -9.72 -59.68 -20.73
CA ASN A 51 -9.11 -60.18 -19.50
C ASN A 51 -7.95 -59.24 -19.05
N PRO A 52 -7.84 -58.89 -17.75
CA PRO A 52 -6.74 -58.05 -17.24
C PRO A 52 -5.33 -58.57 -17.58
N GLN A 53 -5.16 -59.88 -17.76
CA GLN A 53 -3.89 -60.50 -18.14
C GLN A 53 -3.65 -60.55 -19.66
N TYR A 54 -4.58 -60.06 -20.48
CA TYR A 54 -4.52 -60.18 -21.94
C TYR A 54 -3.24 -59.57 -22.52
N LEU A 55 -2.90 -58.33 -22.10
CA LEU A 55 -1.67 -57.66 -22.55
C LEU A 55 -0.40 -58.35 -22.04
N GLN A 56 -0.47 -59.08 -20.93
CA GLN A 56 0.69 -59.86 -20.43
C GLN A 56 0.92 -61.13 -21.25
N ARG A 57 -0.16 -61.73 -21.78
CA ARG A 57 -0.11 -62.97 -22.57
C ARG A 57 0.16 -62.74 -24.06
N HIS A 58 -0.14 -61.55 -24.58
CA HIS A 58 0.02 -61.21 -25.99
C HIS A 58 1.07 -60.12 -26.20
N ARG A 59 2.21 -60.50 -26.80
CA ARG A 59 3.36 -59.60 -27.00
C ARG A 59 3.09 -58.47 -27.98
N ASP A 60 2.38 -58.73 -29.08
CA ASP A 60 2.18 -57.72 -30.13
C ASP A 60 1.31 -56.54 -29.66
N PRO A 61 0.12 -56.75 -29.05
CA PRO A 61 -0.68 -55.64 -28.53
C PRO A 61 0.02 -54.86 -27.42
N LYS A 62 0.86 -55.54 -26.62
CA LYS A 62 1.67 -54.90 -25.58
C LYS A 62 2.74 -53.97 -26.17
N ALA A 63 3.49 -54.47 -27.17
CA ALA A 63 4.50 -53.68 -27.86
C ALA A 63 3.88 -52.45 -28.54
N GLU A 64 2.68 -52.60 -29.12
CA GLU A 64 1.98 -51.47 -29.71
C GLU A 64 1.54 -50.44 -28.65
N ALA A 65 1.02 -50.89 -27.49
CA ALA A 65 0.66 -50.01 -26.38
C ALA A 65 1.88 -49.23 -25.83
N GLU A 66 3.04 -49.88 -25.74
CA GLU A 66 4.31 -49.25 -25.34
C GLU A 66 4.78 -48.23 -26.39
N ALA A 67 4.71 -48.56 -27.69
CA ALA A 67 5.08 -47.63 -28.76
C ALA A 67 4.21 -46.37 -28.77
N VAL A 68 2.90 -46.50 -28.54
CA VAL A 68 2.02 -45.32 -28.41
C VAL A 68 2.39 -44.47 -27.19
N ARG A 69 2.65 -45.10 -26.04
CA ARG A 69 3.08 -44.36 -24.84
C ARG A 69 4.39 -43.62 -25.06
N ALA A 70 5.37 -44.26 -25.71
CA ALA A 70 6.65 -43.63 -26.04
C ALA A 70 6.49 -42.42 -26.96
N HIS A 71 5.62 -42.54 -27.98
CA HIS A 71 5.31 -41.41 -28.85
C HIS A 71 4.66 -40.25 -28.10
N LEU A 72 3.66 -40.52 -27.26
CA LEU A 72 3.01 -39.49 -26.44
C LEU A 72 3.98 -38.84 -25.44
N ALA A 73 4.90 -39.61 -24.86
CA ALA A 73 5.94 -39.08 -23.97
C ALA A 73 6.95 -38.18 -24.71
N GLY A 74 7.27 -38.50 -25.97
CA GLY A 74 8.11 -37.67 -26.83
C GLY A 74 7.49 -36.30 -27.17
N ASP A 75 6.15 -36.21 -27.23
CA ASP A 75 5.43 -34.98 -27.52
C ASP A 75 5.23 -34.06 -26.29
N GLN A 76 5.30 -34.60 -25.07
CA GLN A 76 5.16 -33.85 -23.81
C GLN A 76 6.14 -32.66 -23.67
N PRO A 77 7.46 -32.79 -23.92
CA PRO A 77 8.39 -31.67 -23.76
C PRO A 77 8.07 -30.50 -24.69
N TRP A 78 7.66 -30.77 -25.93
CA TRP A 78 7.25 -29.72 -26.87
C TRP A 78 5.97 -29.01 -26.41
N ALA A 79 4.98 -29.76 -25.94
CA ALA A 79 3.73 -29.19 -25.43
C ALA A 79 3.98 -28.32 -24.18
N ALA A 80 4.85 -28.78 -23.28
CA ALA A 80 5.26 -28.03 -22.09
C ALA A 80 6.02 -26.74 -22.46
N ALA A 81 6.96 -26.81 -23.40
CA ALA A 81 7.69 -25.65 -23.90
C ALA A 81 6.74 -24.61 -24.55
N ALA A 82 5.81 -25.06 -25.39
CA ALA A 82 4.81 -24.19 -26.00
C ALA A 82 3.88 -23.55 -24.95
N ALA A 83 3.51 -24.27 -23.90
CA ALA A 83 2.74 -23.72 -22.78
C ALA A 83 3.54 -22.69 -21.98
N SER A 84 4.84 -22.92 -21.74
CA SER A 84 5.72 -21.93 -21.09
C SER A 84 5.85 -20.66 -21.92
N ALA A 85 6.15 -20.80 -23.22
CA ALA A 85 6.27 -19.66 -24.14
C ALA A 85 4.99 -18.80 -24.19
N ARG A 86 3.82 -19.43 -24.14
CA ARG A 86 2.53 -18.70 -24.06
C ARG A 86 2.38 -17.93 -22.75
N LYS A 87 2.81 -18.51 -21.62
CA LYS A 87 2.77 -17.83 -20.32
C LYS A 87 3.76 -16.66 -20.28
N GLU A 88 4.98 -16.87 -20.78
CA GLU A 88 6.00 -15.84 -20.88
C GLU A 88 5.52 -14.66 -21.73
N ALA A 89 4.96 -14.93 -22.91
CA ALA A 89 4.39 -13.89 -23.76
C ALA A 89 3.25 -13.10 -23.08
N ALA A 90 2.40 -13.78 -22.29
CA ALA A 90 1.34 -13.10 -21.53
C ALA A 90 1.92 -12.20 -20.43
N LEU A 91 2.95 -12.68 -19.71
CA LEU A 91 3.64 -11.91 -18.67
C LEU A 91 4.40 -10.71 -19.25
N GLU A 92 4.97 -10.83 -20.44
CA GLU A 92 5.63 -9.71 -21.13
C GLU A 92 4.65 -8.58 -21.47
N VAL A 93 3.44 -8.93 -21.92
CA VAL A 93 2.37 -7.96 -22.20
C VAL A 93 1.93 -7.27 -20.91
N GLU A 94 1.71 -8.03 -19.84
CA GLU A 94 1.34 -7.49 -18.53
C GLU A 94 2.43 -6.58 -17.97
N ASN A 95 3.70 -6.98 -18.05
CA ASN A 95 4.83 -6.18 -17.59
C ASN A 95 4.91 -4.85 -18.35
N ARG A 96 4.74 -4.86 -19.68
CA ARG A 96 4.70 -3.64 -20.49
C ARG A 96 3.57 -2.70 -20.05
N MET A 97 2.37 -3.24 -19.83
CA MET A 97 1.23 -2.45 -19.36
C MET A 97 1.49 -1.84 -17.99
N LEU A 98 2.08 -2.59 -17.06
CA LEU A 98 2.44 -2.10 -15.73
C LEU A 98 3.50 -1.01 -15.79
N LEU A 99 4.51 -1.15 -16.65
CA LEU A 99 5.52 -0.11 -16.87
C LEU A 99 4.89 1.17 -17.43
N GLU A 100 4.01 1.05 -18.42
CA GLU A 100 3.27 2.19 -18.98
C GLU A 100 2.45 2.91 -17.88
N GLN A 101 1.68 2.17 -17.09
CA GLN A 101 0.93 2.72 -15.96
C GLN A 101 1.84 3.40 -14.93
N ASN A 102 2.98 2.79 -14.63
CA ASN A 102 3.95 3.36 -13.70
C ASN A 102 4.48 4.70 -14.21
N THR A 103 4.78 4.82 -15.52
CA THR A 103 5.21 6.10 -16.11
C THR A 103 4.14 7.19 -16.04
N VAL A 104 2.86 6.83 -16.21
CA VAL A 104 1.74 7.77 -16.08
C VAL A 104 1.61 8.24 -14.63
N LEU A 105 1.60 7.31 -13.67
CA LEU A 105 1.51 7.62 -12.25
C LEU A 105 2.67 8.51 -11.77
N HIS A 106 3.89 8.29 -12.29
CA HIS A 106 5.02 9.17 -11.98
C HIS A 106 4.84 10.60 -12.51
N ARG A 107 4.28 10.75 -13.71
CA ARG A 107 3.97 12.08 -14.26
C ARG A 107 2.90 12.78 -13.43
N ASP A 108 1.82 12.07 -13.08
CA ASP A 108 0.73 12.61 -12.27
C ASP A 108 1.24 13.03 -10.88
N LEU A 109 2.12 12.24 -10.26
CA LEU A 109 2.74 12.59 -8.98
C LEU A 109 3.59 13.86 -9.08
N GLU A 110 4.38 14.00 -10.14
CA GLU A 110 5.18 15.23 -10.34
C GLU A 110 4.29 16.43 -10.63
N GLU A 111 3.18 16.27 -11.35
CA GLU A 111 2.19 17.32 -11.57
C GLU A 111 1.54 17.77 -10.26
N VAL A 112 1.05 16.82 -9.45
CA VAL A 112 0.45 17.12 -8.14
C VAL A 112 1.47 17.80 -7.22
N ARG A 113 2.73 17.35 -7.22
CA ARG A 113 3.81 18.00 -6.47
C ARG A 113 4.05 19.44 -6.93
N ALA A 114 4.03 19.70 -8.23
CA ALA A 114 4.17 21.05 -8.78
C ALA A 114 2.99 21.95 -8.35
N GLN A 115 1.76 21.44 -8.44
CA GLN A 115 0.56 22.15 -8.00
C GLN A 115 0.62 22.49 -6.49
N LEU A 116 1.04 21.54 -5.65
CA LEU A 116 1.24 21.78 -4.21
C LEU A 116 2.29 22.86 -3.92
N ARG A 117 3.40 22.89 -4.66
CA ARG A 117 4.42 23.95 -4.51
C ARG A 117 3.83 25.32 -4.86
N VAL A 118 3.05 25.41 -5.94
CA VAL A 118 2.40 26.67 -6.35
C VAL A 118 1.42 27.15 -5.29
N LEU A 119 0.52 26.27 -4.81
CA LEU A 119 -0.42 26.60 -3.74
C LEU A 119 0.33 27.06 -2.48
N ARG A 120 1.41 26.38 -2.11
CA ARG A 120 2.22 26.76 -0.95
C ARG A 120 2.83 28.15 -1.09
N VAL A 121 3.34 28.50 -2.27
CA VAL A 121 3.88 29.85 -2.54
C VAL A 121 2.77 30.90 -2.47
N GLN A 122 1.58 30.60 -3.01
CA GLN A 122 0.43 31.50 -2.96
C GLN A 122 -0.03 31.74 -1.50
N GLU A 123 -0.14 30.69 -0.69
CA GLU A 123 -0.47 30.79 0.74
C GLU A 123 0.53 31.65 1.51
N LEU A 124 1.84 31.42 1.30
CA LEU A 124 2.89 32.18 1.96
C LEU A 124 2.89 33.65 1.50
N GLY A 125 2.68 33.89 0.21
CA GLY A 125 2.56 35.24 -0.35
C GLY A 125 1.35 36.00 0.18
N GLY A 126 0.21 35.32 0.35
CA GLY A 126 -0.99 35.88 0.99
C GLY A 126 -0.72 36.30 2.43
N ARG A 127 -0.20 35.38 3.25
CA ARG A 127 0.16 35.66 4.65
C ARG A 127 1.18 36.79 4.80
N ALA A 128 2.17 36.87 3.90
CA ALA A 128 3.14 37.96 3.90
C ALA A 128 2.49 39.32 3.62
N ARG A 129 1.57 39.41 2.65
CA ARG A 129 0.83 40.66 2.35
C ARG A 129 -0.08 41.06 3.50
N ASP A 130 -0.80 40.11 4.09
CA ASP A 130 -1.69 40.37 5.23
C ASP A 130 -0.88 40.82 6.46
N GLY A 131 0.30 40.24 6.68
CA GLY A 131 1.22 40.62 7.76
C GLY A 131 1.85 42.02 7.58
N LEU A 132 2.01 42.49 6.35
CA LEU A 132 2.55 43.83 6.04
C LEU A 132 1.53 44.97 6.23
N GLY A 133 0.24 44.68 6.43
CA GLY A 133 -0.79 45.68 6.76
C GLY A 133 -0.89 46.04 8.25
N LEU A 134 -0.29 45.25 9.14
CA LEU A 134 -0.32 45.40 10.59
C LEU A 134 0.79 46.27 11.24
N PRO A 135 1.97 46.55 10.63
CA PRO A 135 3.06 47.28 11.30
C PRO A 135 2.68 48.71 11.70
N ALA A 136 2.00 49.46 10.82
CA ALA A 136 1.64 50.85 11.07
C ALA A 136 0.62 51.02 12.21
N ALA A 137 -0.34 50.09 12.33
CA ALA A 137 -1.31 50.08 13.43
C ALA A 137 -0.63 49.75 14.77
N ARG A 138 0.31 48.79 14.76
CA ARG A 138 1.08 48.40 15.95
C ARG A 138 2.05 49.51 16.41
N ASP A 139 2.63 50.26 15.48
CA ASP A 139 3.51 51.38 15.78
C ASP A 139 2.74 52.57 16.38
N ALA A 140 1.53 52.83 15.90
CA ALA A 140 0.64 53.85 16.47
C ALA A 140 0.20 53.49 17.90
N GLU A 141 -0.14 52.23 18.14
CA GLU A 141 -0.51 51.72 19.47
C GLU A 141 0.69 51.81 20.45
N MET A 142 1.89 51.40 20.00
CA MET A 142 3.11 51.50 20.81
C MET A 142 3.49 52.96 21.11
N ALA A 143 3.26 53.89 20.19
CA ALA A 143 3.48 55.31 20.43
C ALA A 143 2.52 55.86 21.49
N GLU A 144 1.26 55.43 21.46
CA GLU A 144 0.26 55.84 22.45
C GLU A 144 0.59 55.31 23.85
N VAL A 145 0.98 54.05 23.98
CA VAL A 145 1.42 53.46 25.27
C VAL A 145 2.63 54.20 25.82
N ARG A 146 3.58 54.62 24.97
CA ARG A 146 4.73 55.44 25.40
C ARG A 146 4.29 56.81 25.92
N ARG A 147 3.36 57.48 25.24
CA ARG A 147 2.80 58.77 25.70
C ARG A 147 2.13 58.64 27.06
N GLN A 148 1.33 57.59 27.25
CA GLN A 148 0.63 57.32 28.51
C GLN A 148 1.61 57.05 29.66
N ARG A 149 2.65 56.24 29.40
CA ARG A 149 3.73 55.99 30.38
C ARG A 149 4.42 57.29 30.77
N ASP A 150 4.79 58.12 29.81
CA ASP A 150 5.54 59.35 30.07
C ASP A 150 4.70 60.37 30.84
N ALA A 151 3.40 60.46 30.56
CA ALA A 151 2.44 61.26 31.32
C ALA A 151 2.27 60.77 32.76
N ALA A 152 2.19 59.45 32.96
CA ALA A 152 2.11 58.85 34.30
C ALA A 152 3.38 59.12 35.12
N LEU A 153 4.57 58.98 34.49
CA LEU A 153 5.85 59.30 35.14
C LEU A 153 5.96 60.77 35.51
N ALA A 154 5.54 61.69 34.65
CA ALA A 154 5.52 63.12 34.94
C ALA A 154 4.59 63.43 36.14
N THR A 155 3.45 62.76 36.22
CA THR A 155 2.50 62.91 37.34
C THR A 155 3.08 62.36 38.65
N SER A 156 3.73 61.19 38.61
CA SER A 156 4.43 60.61 39.77
C SER A 156 5.49 61.56 40.32
N ARG A 157 6.33 62.11 39.44
CA ARG A 157 7.38 63.07 39.84
C ARG A 157 6.81 64.33 40.49
N ARG A 158 5.68 64.86 39.97
CA ARG A 158 4.99 66.00 40.59
C ARG A 158 4.45 65.66 41.97
N ALA A 159 3.81 64.50 42.12
CA ALA A 159 3.32 64.06 43.42
C ALA A 159 4.46 63.86 44.44
N GLU A 160 5.61 63.34 44.00
CA GLU A 160 6.81 63.21 44.84
C GLU A 160 7.35 64.58 45.29
N THR A 161 7.38 65.58 44.39
CA THR A 161 7.80 66.94 44.75
C THR A 161 6.83 67.60 45.73
N ASP A 162 5.53 67.42 45.54
CA ASP A 162 4.50 67.97 46.43
C ASP A 162 4.59 67.33 47.81
N LEU A 163 4.80 66.02 47.87
CA LEU A 163 4.95 65.29 49.12
C LEU A 163 6.22 65.71 49.87
N ALA A 164 7.33 65.96 49.16
CA ALA A 164 8.53 66.55 49.75
C ALA A 164 8.28 67.96 50.32
N ALA A 165 7.53 68.80 49.60
CA ALA A 165 7.14 70.13 50.09
C ALA A 165 6.27 70.04 51.36
N LEU A 166 5.28 69.14 51.38
CA LEU A 166 4.43 68.90 52.55
C LEU A 166 5.23 68.40 53.76
N ARG A 167 6.20 67.50 53.56
CA ARG A 167 7.10 67.03 54.63
C ARG A 167 7.93 68.19 55.21
N ASN A 168 8.46 69.07 54.36
CA ASN A 168 9.20 70.25 54.82
C ASN A 168 8.32 71.20 55.63
N VAL A 169 7.08 71.46 55.18
CA VAL A 169 6.12 72.28 55.93
C VAL A 169 5.77 71.64 57.27
N ASN A 170 5.50 70.33 57.29
CA ASN A 170 5.18 69.60 58.51
C ASN A 170 6.36 69.64 59.50
N GLN A 171 7.60 69.46 59.04
CA GLN A 171 8.78 69.55 59.88
C GLN A 171 8.95 70.95 60.48
N ARG A 172 8.70 72.02 59.70
CA ARG A 172 8.71 73.41 60.22
C ARG A 172 7.63 73.61 61.29
N LEU A 173 6.40 73.18 61.01
CA LEU A 173 5.29 73.28 61.97
C LEU A 173 5.56 72.48 63.25
N MET A 174 6.19 71.30 63.16
CA MET A 174 6.59 70.54 64.34
C MET A 174 7.61 71.30 65.19
N VAL A 175 8.62 71.92 64.56
CA VAL A 175 9.61 72.75 65.27
C VAL A 175 8.95 73.97 65.92
N GLU A 176 8.03 74.63 65.23
CA GLU A 176 7.27 75.77 65.77
C GLU A 176 6.36 75.34 66.94
N ASN A 177 5.62 74.24 66.79
CA ASN A 177 4.75 73.69 67.83
C ASN A 177 5.54 73.28 69.08
N SER A 178 6.75 72.73 68.95
CA SER A 178 7.61 72.40 70.11
C SER A 178 8.09 73.64 70.88
N LYS A 179 8.16 74.81 70.24
CA LYS A 179 8.54 76.08 70.90
C LYS A 179 7.38 76.73 71.67
N LEU A 180 6.13 76.44 71.29
CA LEU A 180 4.95 76.97 71.97
C LEU A 180 4.85 76.61 73.46
N PRO A 181 5.05 75.34 73.91
CA PRO A 181 5.01 75.01 75.34
C PRO A 181 6.19 75.62 76.11
N GLU A 182 7.37 75.76 75.51
CA GLU A 182 8.49 76.48 76.15
C GLU A 182 8.22 77.97 76.32
N ALA A 183 7.60 78.62 75.33
CA ALA A 183 7.19 80.01 75.42
C ALA A 183 6.07 80.19 76.46
N SER A 184 5.12 79.26 76.51
CA SER A 184 4.04 79.25 77.50
C SER A 184 4.56 79.04 78.93
N ALA A 185 5.55 78.15 79.13
CA ALA A 185 6.18 77.89 80.42
C ALA A 185 7.03 79.08 80.93
N ARG A 186 7.70 79.82 80.03
CA ARG A 186 8.43 81.04 80.37
C ARG A 186 7.50 82.21 80.72
N HIS A 187 6.29 82.24 80.18
CA HIS A 187 5.26 83.23 80.55
C HIS A 187 4.59 82.91 81.90
N THR A 188 4.39 81.63 82.26
CA THR A 188 3.85 81.25 83.58
C THR A 188 4.86 81.26 84.72
N SER A 189 6.17 81.23 84.45
CA SER A 189 7.21 81.40 85.49
C SER A 189 7.58 82.87 85.77
N ALA A 190 6.98 83.82 85.07
CA ALA A 190 7.28 85.26 85.15
C ALA A 190 6.10 86.10 85.70
N GLY A 191 5.05 85.45 86.21
CA GLY A 191 3.97 86.05 86.99
C GLY A 191 3.94 85.46 88.39
#